data_AF-A0A959DZL2-F1
#
_entry.id   AF-A0A959DZL2-F1
#
_cell.length_a   1.000
_cell.length_b   1.000
_cell.length_c   1.000
_cell.angle_alpha   90.00
_cell.angle_beta   90.00
_cell.angle_gamma   90.00
#
_symmetry.space_group_name_H-M   'P 1'
#
loop_
_entity.id
_entity.type
_entity.pdbx_description
1 polymer ?
#
loop_
_entity_poly.entity_id
_entity_poly.type
_entity_poly.pdbx_seq_one_letter_code
_entity_poly.pdbx_strand_id
1 'polypeptide(L)'
;MRNPKHLFVALVLLLHLPFYSCGQEKAEPVAGALSLFETLVHRDSVTVTIDTDWGRIIRKKMEEEYQRAHVIICAGADTLVDLDAQVASRGAVRKQVCFNPPLKLKFGKSDLRNLGFDGHHVLKLVMQCTMGGGGESLAEKEMAAYGLYRILTPQSFRIRPIRLIILNKGKNRENNIFDGFIIEPEKELADRMQGQIPKRETCSVLMVERPQFNRMAVFQYMIGNTDWAVANLHNLKVVKVPEYHKLIPVPYDFDYAGMVDAHYAVPTESLDIKSVRERRYLGFSCSEEDADKLAAEFLAKKQEFLAFCNAFPWAEDRTRRSVVKYLDDFFEELENPRQFRYVFGNGINHK
;
A
#
# COMPACT_ATOMS: atom_id res chain seq x y z
N MET A 1 72.77 28.38 60.57
CA MET A 1 71.88 29.31 59.85
C MET A 1 71.58 28.75 58.46
N ARG A 2 70.29 28.57 58.16
CA ARG A 2 69.58 28.40 56.86
C ARG A 2 70.39 28.12 55.58
N ASN A 3 70.12 27.00 54.89
CA ASN A 3 69.12 26.91 53.79
C ASN A 3 69.20 25.54 53.06
N PRO A 4 68.07 24.83 52.83
CA PRO A 4 68.05 23.67 51.93
C PRO A 4 67.71 24.08 50.49
N LYS A 5 68.35 23.43 49.51
CA LYS A 5 68.03 23.56 48.08
C LYS A 5 66.81 22.72 47.75
N HIS A 6 65.77 23.37 47.22
CA HIS A 6 64.55 22.73 46.74
C HIS A 6 64.81 21.98 45.42
N LEU A 7 64.38 20.72 45.40
CA LEU A 7 64.25 19.86 44.22
C LEU A 7 62.88 20.13 43.58
N PHE A 8 62.86 20.61 42.33
CA PHE A 8 61.63 20.86 41.59
C PHE A 8 61.18 19.54 40.94
N VAL A 9 60.17 18.88 41.50
CA VAL A 9 59.48 17.74 40.88
C VAL A 9 58.23 18.29 40.18
N ALA A 10 58.22 18.27 38.85
CA ALA A 10 57.03 18.60 38.06
C ALA A 10 56.06 17.40 38.12
N LEU A 11 54.95 17.57 38.84
CA LEU A 11 53.84 16.62 38.91
C LEU A 11 52.94 16.83 37.68
N VAL A 12 53.05 15.96 36.67
CA VAL A 12 52.10 15.92 35.56
C VAL A 12 50.86 15.14 36.01
N LEU A 13 49.80 15.86 36.37
CA LEU A 13 48.47 15.31 36.62
C LEU A 13 47.83 14.92 35.28
N LEU A 14 47.92 13.63 34.93
CA LEU A 14 47.09 13.01 33.90
C LEU A 14 45.65 12.92 34.42
N LEU A 15 44.83 13.91 34.06
CA LEU A 15 43.38 13.85 34.19
C LEU A 15 42.84 12.74 33.28
N HIS A 16 42.65 11.54 33.83
CA HIS A 16 41.81 10.52 33.21
C HIS A 16 40.35 10.96 33.32
N LEU A 17 39.91 11.78 32.36
CA LEU A 17 38.49 11.96 32.08
C LEU A 17 37.95 10.62 31.59
N PRO A 18 36.94 10.02 32.26
CA PRO A 18 36.27 8.87 31.71
C PRO A 18 35.62 9.30 30.40
N PHE A 19 36.08 8.72 29.29
CA PHE A 19 35.34 8.73 28.04
C PHE A 19 34.02 8.00 28.32
N TYR A 20 32.99 8.76 28.70
CA TYR A 20 31.62 8.32 28.55
C TYR A 20 31.38 8.21 27.05
N SER A 21 31.63 7.01 26.53
CA SER A 21 31.03 6.57 25.28
C SER A 21 29.53 6.70 25.50
N CYS A 22 28.92 7.71 24.88
CA CYS A 22 27.48 7.77 24.71
C CYS A 22 27.11 6.66 23.73
N GLY A 23 27.13 5.42 24.22
CA GLY A 23 26.52 4.30 23.53
C GLY A 23 25.04 4.63 23.44
N GLN A 24 24.54 4.84 22.22
CA GLN A 24 23.11 4.80 21.99
C GLN A 24 22.63 3.42 22.41
N GLU A 25 22.05 3.34 23.61
CA GLU A 25 21.34 2.17 24.09
C GLU A 25 20.29 1.86 23.01
N LYS A 26 20.42 0.69 22.37
CA LYS A 26 19.47 0.30 21.32
C LYS A 26 18.12 0.18 22.02
N ALA A 27 17.23 1.14 21.78
CA ALA A 27 15.87 1.09 22.30
C ALA A 27 15.27 -0.29 21.96
N GLU A 28 15.08 -1.10 22.99
CA GLU A 28 14.43 -2.40 22.86
C GLU A 28 12.97 -2.19 22.45
N PRO A 29 12.37 -3.12 21.68
CA PRO A 29 10.98 -2.96 21.30
C PRO A 29 10.13 -3.00 22.57
N VAL A 30 9.34 -1.95 22.81
CA VAL A 30 8.35 -1.97 23.89
C VAL A 30 7.34 -3.07 23.56
N ALA A 31 7.23 -4.07 24.43
CA ALA A 31 6.31 -5.19 24.23
C ALA A 31 4.86 -4.66 24.10
N GLY A 32 4.21 -4.96 22.98
CA GLY A 32 2.85 -4.49 22.68
C GLY A 32 2.76 -3.09 22.05
N ALA A 33 3.87 -2.45 21.70
CA ALA A 33 3.83 -1.21 20.91
C ALA A 33 3.24 -1.46 19.52
N LEU A 34 2.32 -0.59 19.10
CA LEU A 34 1.74 -0.61 17.76
C LEU A 34 2.75 -0.07 16.75
N SER A 35 2.65 -0.52 15.51
CA SER A 35 3.35 0.13 14.41
C SER A 35 2.80 1.54 14.17
N LEU A 36 3.58 2.36 13.46
CA LEU A 36 3.11 3.65 12.98
C LEU A 36 1.88 3.47 12.07
N PHE A 37 1.90 2.52 11.13
CA PHE A 37 0.76 2.30 10.23
C PHE A 37 -0.50 1.83 10.98
N GLU A 38 -0.35 0.91 11.93
CA GLU A 38 -1.45 0.43 12.78
C GLU A 38 -2.05 1.58 13.58
N THR A 39 -1.22 2.51 14.07
CA THR A 39 -1.74 3.71 14.75
C THR A 39 -2.52 4.61 13.78
N LEU A 40 -2.04 4.75 12.54
CA LEU A 40 -2.64 5.65 11.54
C LEU A 40 -3.99 5.12 11.01
N VAL A 41 -4.17 3.81 10.83
CA VAL A 41 -5.37 3.25 10.19
C VAL A 41 -6.67 3.58 10.95
N HIS A 42 -6.57 3.79 12.26
CA HIS A 42 -7.70 4.12 13.15
C HIS A 42 -7.96 5.61 13.32
N ARG A 43 -7.27 6.49 12.57
CA ARG A 43 -7.41 7.95 12.69
C ARG A 43 -8.32 8.51 11.62
N ASP A 44 -9.19 9.46 11.98
CA ASP A 44 -10.15 10.05 11.04
C ASP A 44 -9.48 10.80 9.90
N SER A 45 -8.46 11.59 10.23
CA SER A 45 -7.67 12.37 9.28
C SER A 45 -6.18 12.20 9.55
N VAL A 46 -5.40 12.10 8.47
CA VAL A 46 -3.95 11.97 8.51
C VAL A 46 -3.34 12.94 7.49
N THR A 47 -2.43 13.78 7.95
CA THR A 47 -1.63 14.66 7.08
C THR A 47 -0.17 14.25 7.18
N VAL A 48 0.47 14.03 6.02
CA VAL A 48 1.89 13.74 5.92
C VAL A 48 2.57 14.91 5.23
N THR A 49 3.51 15.56 5.91
CA THR A 49 4.34 16.62 5.35
C THR A 49 5.74 16.09 5.13
N ILE A 50 6.28 16.26 3.92
CA ILE A 50 7.63 15.85 3.54
C ILE A 50 8.39 17.08 3.04
N ASP A 51 9.40 17.52 3.78
CA ASP A 51 10.36 18.53 3.34
C ASP A 51 11.57 17.85 2.69
N THR A 52 11.72 18.03 1.38
CA THR A 52 12.79 17.41 0.60
C THR A 52 13.08 18.17 -0.70
N ASP A 53 14.13 17.80 -1.43
CA ASP A 53 14.35 18.28 -2.81
C ASP A 53 13.39 17.54 -3.76
N TRP A 54 12.16 18.04 -3.89
CA TRP A 54 11.14 17.45 -4.75
C TRP A 54 11.58 17.42 -6.22
N GLY A 55 12.30 18.44 -6.67
CA GLY A 55 12.83 18.50 -8.04
C GLY A 55 13.80 17.36 -8.34
N ARG A 56 14.61 16.95 -7.37
CA ARG A 56 15.46 15.76 -7.48
C ARG A 56 14.63 14.48 -7.57
N ILE A 57 13.59 14.31 -6.75
CA ILE A 57 12.70 13.14 -6.83
C ILE A 57 12.11 13.02 -8.24
N ILE A 58 11.59 14.11 -8.81
CA ILE A 58 11.01 14.09 -10.15
C ILE A 58 12.05 13.77 -11.23
N ARG A 59 13.22 14.43 -11.21
CA ARG A 59 14.28 14.21 -12.22
C ARG A 59 14.89 12.81 -12.16
N LYS A 60 15.05 12.27 -10.96
CA LYS A 60 15.69 10.96 -10.71
C LYS A 60 14.68 9.86 -10.37
N LYS A 61 13.39 10.05 -10.67
CA LYS A 61 12.33 9.10 -10.26
C LYS A 61 12.57 7.67 -10.71
N MET A 62 13.33 7.43 -11.78
CA MET A 62 13.66 6.09 -12.26
C MET A 62 14.69 5.35 -11.40
N GLU A 63 15.57 6.07 -10.70
CA GLU A 63 16.72 5.51 -9.98
C GLU A 63 16.36 4.91 -8.62
N GLU A 64 15.22 5.29 -8.04
CA GLU A 64 14.78 4.90 -6.67
C GLU A 64 15.80 5.19 -5.56
N GLU A 65 16.67 6.17 -5.78
CA GLU A 65 17.65 6.60 -4.78
C GLU A 65 16.95 7.25 -3.60
N TYR A 66 17.32 6.82 -2.39
CA TYR A 66 16.94 7.51 -1.18
C TYR A 66 17.66 8.85 -1.07
N GLN A 67 16.90 9.91 -0.84
CA GLN A 67 17.40 11.22 -0.43
C GLN A 67 16.87 11.59 0.96
N ARG A 68 17.54 12.52 1.64
CA ARG A 68 17.11 13.01 2.95
C ARG A 68 15.78 13.75 2.83
N ALA A 69 14.92 13.53 3.81
CA ALA A 69 13.72 14.30 4.02
C ALA A 69 13.54 14.57 5.52
N HIS A 70 12.81 15.64 5.84
CA HIS A 70 12.22 15.81 7.15
C HIS A 70 10.72 15.55 7.04
N VAL A 71 10.17 14.71 7.91
CA VAL A 71 8.81 14.20 7.78
C VAL A 71 8.04 14.48 9.05
N ILE A 72 6.88 15.13 8.88
CA ILE A 72 5.91 15.38 9.94
C ILE A 72 4.63 14.60 9.61
N ILE A 73 4.13 13.80 10.53
CA ILE A 73 2.85 13.08 10.39
C ILE A 73 1.92 13.50 11.51
N CYS A 74 0.80 14.11 11.14
CA CYS A 74 -0.25 14.52 12.07
C CYS A 74 -1.51 13.66 11.89
N ALA A 75 -2.13 13.27 13.00
CA ALA A 75 -3.46 12.67 13.05
C ALA A 75 -4.42 13.65 13.72
N GLY A 76 -5.23 14.36 12.94
CA GLY A 76 -5.95 15.54 13.43
C GLY A 76 -4.97 16.59 14.00
N ALA A 77 -5.13 16.94 15.27
CA ALA A 77 -4.25 17.88 15.97
C ALA A 77 -2.98 17.22 16.57
N ASP A 78 -2.94 15.89 16.64
CA ASP A 78 -1.83 15.16 17.26
C ASP A 78 -0.66 15.02 16.28
N THR A 79 0.53 15.51 16.63
CA THR A 79 1.76 15.21 15.90
C THR A 79 2.31 13.86 16.37
N LEU A 80 2.26 12.85 15.51
CA LEU A 80 2.71 11.49 15.79
C LEU A 80 4.18 11.28 15.42
N VAL A 81 4.63 11.93 14.34
CA VAL A 81 6.01 11.86 13.87
C VAL A 81 6.48 13.26 13.52
N ASP A 82 7.69 13.58 13.94
CA ASP A 82 8.44 14.77 13.55
C ASP A 82 9.94 14.38 13.56
N LEU A 83 10.41 13.83 12.44
CA LEU A 83 11.73 13.17 12.36
C LEU A 83 12.42 13.42 11.02
N ASP A 84 13.76 13.39 11.03
CA ASP A 84 14.53 13.14 9.82
C ASP A 84 14.25 11.71 9.31
N ALA A 85 14.12 11.56 8.00
CA ALA A 85 13.86 10.29 7.32
C ALA A 85 14.54 10.28 5.94
N GLN A 86 14.35 9.17 5.21
CA GLN A 86 14.71 9.07 3.81
C GLN A 86 13.45 8.90 2.96
N VAL A 87 13.43 9.52 1.79
CA VAL A 87 12.36 9.40 0.79
C VAL A 87 12.95 8.98 -0.54
N ALA A 88 12.23 8.12 -1.26
CA ALA A 88 12.55 7.72 -2.63
C ALA A 88 11.25 7.52 -3.43
N SER A 89 11.34 7.61 -4.75
CA SER A 89 10.30 7.09 -5.64
C SER A 89 10.21 5.56 -5.56
N ARG A 90 9.06 5.00 -5.94
CA ARG A 90 8.82 3.56 -6.07
C ARG A 90 7.87 3.24 -7.23
N GLY A 91 7.85 1.98 -7.63
CA GLY A 91 6.95 1.43 -8.65
C GLY A 91 7.67 1.15 -9.97
N ALA A 92 7.02 0.41 -10.88
CA ALA A 92 7.61 0.09 -12.19
C ALA A 92 7.11 1.07 -13.26
N VAL A 93 5.82 0.96 -13.62
CA VAL A 93 5.19 1.74 -14.69
C VAL A 93 4.96 3.19 -14.28
N ARG A 94 4.39 3.43 -13.09
CA ARG A 94 4.03 4.78 -12.62
C ARG A 94 5.20 5.76 -12.57
N LYS A 95 6.44 5.30 -12.37
CA LYS A 95 7.62 6.18 -12.46
C LYS A 95 7.88 6.67 -13.88
N GLN A 96 7.47 5.93 -14.90
CA GLN A 96 7.62 6.29 -16.31
C GLN A 96 6.49 7.23 -16.73
N VAL A 97 5.24 6.86 -16.45
CA VAL A 97 4.04 7.53 -16.98
C VAL A 97 3.51 8.66 -16.11
N CYS A 98 3.67 8.58 -14.78
CA CYS A 98 3.15 9.61 -13.89
C CYS A 98 4.12 10.77 -13.73
N PHE A 99 3.57 11.98 -13.61
CA PHE A 99 4.35 13.12 -13.20
C PHE A 99 4.80 12.94 -11.74
N ASN A 100 3.86 12.75 -10.80
CA ASN A 100 4.22 12.43 -9.42
C ASN A 100 4.35 10.91 -9.28
N PRO A 101 5.56 10.38 -8.97
CA PRO A 101 5.71 8.96 -8.69
C PRO A 101 5.17 8.63 -7.29
N PRO A 102 4.66 7.40 -7.07
CA PRO A 102 4.45 6.89 -5.71
C PRO A 102 5.76 6.92 -4.91
N LEU A 103 5.66 7.10 -3.59
CA LEU A 103 6.82 7.30 -2.71
C LEU A 103 6.97 6.17 -1.69
N LYS A 104 8.20 6.00 -1.21
CA LYS A 104 8.50 5.20 -0.01
C LYS A 104 9.27 6.06 0.98
N LEU A 105 8.77 6.12 2.22
CA LEU A 105 9.45 6.74 3.35
C LEU A 105 10.17 5.67 4.15
N LYS A 106 11.38 5.97 4.60
CA LYS A 106 12.18 5.10 5.45
C LYS A 106 12.68 5.89 6.66
N PHE A 107 12.19 5.53 7.84
CA PHE A 107 12.55 6.11 9.12
C PHE A 107 13.71 5.34 9.77
N GLY A 108 14.38 5.99 10.73
CA GLY A 108 15.27 5.29 11.65
C GLY A 108 14.47 4.37 12.58
N LYS A 109 14.87 3.10 12.70
CA LYS A 109 14.17 2.16 13.59
C LYS A 109 14.24 2.58 15.06
N SER A 110 15.38 3.12 15.49
CA SER A 110 15.57 3.67 16.84
C SER A 110 14.65 4.86 17.08
N ASP A 111 14.53 5.74 16.08
CA ASP A 111 13.75 6.97 16.19
C ASP A 111 12.26 6.66 16.34
N LEU A 112 11.74 5.70 15.57
CA LEU A 112 10.37 5.22 15.74
C LEU A 112 10.12 4.58 17.11
N ARG A 113 11.08 3.78 17.62
CA ARG A 113 10.98 3.18 18.96
C ARG A 113 10.99 4.23 20.06
N ASN A 114 11.79 5.28 19.91
CA ASN A 114 11.81 6.40 20.85
C ASN A 114 10.49 7.18 20.86
N LEU A 115 9.75 7.19 19.75
CA LEU A 115 8.37 7.70 19.66
C LEU A 115 7.31 6.69 20.16
N GLY A 116 7.71 5.51 20.63
CA GLY A 116 6.80 4.49 21.15
C GLY A 116 6.17 3.59 20.08
N PHE A 117 6.60 3.68 18.82
CA PHE A 117 6.18 2.76 17.77
C PHE A 117 7.05 1.50 17.73
N ASP A 118 6.55 0.46 17.08
CA ASP A 118 7.37 -0.69 16.76
C ASP A 118 8.50 -0.37 15.75
N GLY A 119 9.27 -1.39 15.35
CA GLY A 119 10.38 -1.25 14.42
C GLY A 119 10.01 -1.20 12.93
N HIS A 120 8.73 -1.15 12.56
CA HIS A 120 8.28 -1.06 11.16
C HIS A 120 8.52 0.35 10.62
N HIS A 121 9.57 0.46 9.81
CA HIS A 121 10.20 1.75 9.51
C HIS A 121 10.03 2.17 8.05
N VAL A 122 9.18 1.49 7.28
CA VAL A 122 8.95 1.81 5.87
C VAL A 122 7.45 1.99 5.63
N LEU A 123 7.07 3.18 5.15
CA LEU A 123 5.71 3.45 4.68
C LEU A 123 5.71 3.62 3.15
N LYS A 124 4.78 2.96 2.47
CA LYS A 124 4.56 3.10 1.03
C LYS A 124 3.38 4.03 0.79
N LEU A 125 3.60 5.08 0.01
CA LEU A 125 2.61 6.11 -0.30
C LEU A 125 2.25 6.03 -1.79
N VAL A 126 0.96 6.15 -2.08
CA VAL A 126 0.41 6.31 -3.43
C VAL A 126 -0.29 7.66 -3.46
N MET A 127 -0.16 8.39 -4.57
CA MET A 127 -0.70 9.74 -4.72
C MET A 127 -1.11 9.98 -6.17
N GLN A 128 -1.83 11.09 -6.40
CA GLN A 128 -2.25 11.49 -7.73
C GLN A 128 -1.10 11.52 -8.76
N CYS A 129 -1.36 10.97 -9.94
CA CYS A 129 -0.38 10.81 -11.01
C CYS A 129 -0.02 12.14 -11.72
N THR A 130 -0.88 13.16 -11.65
CA THR A 130 -0.85 14.41 -12.45
C THR A 130 -0.31 15.64 -11.69
N MET A 131 0.15 16.66 -12.42
CA MET A 131 0.79 17.88 -11.85
C MET A 131 -0.12 18.78 -10.98
N GLY A 132 -1.44 18.61 -10.97
CA GLY A 132 -2.37 19.54 -10.30
C GLY A 132 -3.62 18.85 -9.76
N GLY A 133 -4.39 19.54 -8.91
CA GLY A 133 -5.70 19.10 -8.42
C GLY A 133 -6.83 19.45 -9.39
N GLY A 134 -7.91 18.65 -9.41
CA GLY A 134 -9.13 18.96 -10.16
C GLY A 134 -9.52 17.99 -11.29
N GLY A 135 -9.23 16.71 -11.14
CA GLY A 135 -9.71 15.66 -12.06
C GLY A 135 -10.01 14.37 -11.31
N GLU A 136 -10.79 13.49 -11.93
CA GLU A 136 -11.14 12.17 -11.36
C GLU A 136 -9.86 11.45 -10.90
N SER A 137 -9.73 11.25 -9.59
CA SER A 137 -8.48 10.77 -9.02
C SER A 137 -8.36 9.26 -9.20
N LEU A 138 -7.39 8.83 -10.01
CA LEU A 138 -7.03 7.42 -10.13
C LEU A 138 -6.70 6.79 -8.77
N ALA A 139 -6.12 7.59 -7.86
CA ALA A 139 -5.82 7.14 -6.50
C ALA A 139 -7.11 6.88 -5.70
N GLU A 140 -8.16 7.69 -5.86
CA GLU A 140 -9.45 7.45 -5.20
C GLU A 140 -10.10 6.14 -5.64
N LYS A 141 -10.11 5.88 -6.95
CA LYS A 141 -10.66 4.62 -7.48
C LYS A 141 -9.86 3.41 -7.02
N GLU A 142 -8.52 3.53 -6.97
CA GLU A 142 -7.66 2.48 -6.45
C GLU A 142 -7.92 2.23 -4.95
N MET A 143 -8.07 3.29 -4.15
CA MET A 143 -8.46 3.17 -2.74
C MET A 143 -9.83 2.47 -2.58
N ALA A 144 -10.79 2.78 -3.45
CA ALA A 144 -12.09 2.10 -3.45
C ALA A 144 -11.93 0.59 -3.71
N ALA A 145 -11.04 0.17 -4.62
CA ALA A 145 -10.75 -1.24 -4.85
C ALA A 145 -10.22 -1.95 -3.58
N TYR A 146 -9.28 -1.34 -2.86
CA TYR A 146 -8.81 -1.90 -1.57
C TYR A 146 -9.95 -2.02 -0.54
N GLY A 147 -10.81 -1.01 -0.45
CA GLY A 147 -11.96 -1.02 0.45
C GLY A 147 -12.99 -2.10 0.12
N LEU A 148 -13.31 -2.28 -1.17
CA LEU A 148 -14.21 -3.31 -1.66
C LEU A 148 -13.68 -4.72 -1.38
N TYR A 149 -12.38 -4.97 -1.58
CA TYR A 149 -11.81 -6.28 -1.28
C TYR A 149 -11.89 -6.61 0.22
N ARG A 150 -11.70 -5.61 1.08
CA ARG A 150 -11.80 -5.77 2.53
C ARG A 150 -13.21 -6.13 3.02
N ILE A 151 -14.25 -5.71 2.31
CA ILE A 151 -15.64 -6.11 2.61
C ILE A 151 -15.84 -7.63 2.39
N LEU A 152 -15.13 -8.22 1.42
CA LEU A 152 -15.19 -9.65 1.14
C LEU A 152 -14.41 -10.48 2.13
N THR A 153 -13.26 -9.99 2.58
CA THR A 153 -12.36 -10.77 3.42
C THR A 153 -11.43 -9.91 4.28
N PRO A 154 -11.12 -10.30 5.53
CA PRO A 154 -10.06 -9.67 6.31
C PRO A 154 -8.65 -9.99 5.77
N GLN A 155 -8.50 -10.99 4.89
CA GLN A 155 -7.23 -11.30 4.21
C GLN A 155 -6.97 -10.34 3.02
N SER A 156 -6.97 -9.04 3.33
CA SER A 156 -6.85 -7.94 2.38
C SER A 156 -5.86 -6.91 2.91
N PHE A 157 -5.13 -6.19 2.05
CA PHE A 157 -4.38 -5.01 2.49
C PHE A 157 -5.32 -3.92 3.03
N ARG A 158 -4.94 -3.29 4.14
CA ARG A 158 -5.55 -2.04 4.58
C ARG A 158 -4.88 -0.84 3.89
N ILE A 159 -5.64 0.24 3.74
CA ILE A 159 -5.11 1.53 3.31
C ILE A 159 -5.54 2.61 4.28
N ARG A 160 -4.76 3.70 4.34
CA ARG A 160 -5.10 4.92 5.08
C ARG A 160 -5.03 6.10 4.13
N PRO A 161 -6.17 6.73 3.78
CA PRO A 161 -6.17 7.98 3.03
C PRO A 161 -5.45 9.08 3.80
N ILE A 162 -4.67 9.88 3.09
CA ILE A 162 -3.84 10.96 3.63
C ILE A 162 -3.95 12.22 2.77
N ARG A 163 -3.76 13.38 3.40
CA ARG A 163 -3.35 14.61 2.73
C ARG A 163 -1.83 14.67 2.74
N LEU A 164 -1.20 14.67 1.57
CA LEU A 164 0.25 14.70 1.42
C LEU A 164 0.71 16.11 1.01
N ILE A 165 1.58 16.71 1.82
CA ILE A 165 2.14 18.04 1.60
C ILE A 165 3.64 17.88 1.33
N ILE A 166 4.09 18.28 0.14
CA ILE A 166 5.51 18.31 -0.19
C ILE A 166 6.02 19.74 -0.12
N LEU A 167 6.98 19.98 0.79
CA LEU A 167 7.71 21.24 0.89
C LEU A 167 9.01 21.12 0.08
N ASN A 168 9.29 22.12 -0.76
CA ASN A 168 10.50 22.12 -1.59
C ASN A 168 11.62 22.91 -0.91
N LYS A 169 12.68 22.21 -0.51
CA LYS A 169 13.84 22.81 0.15
C LYS A 169 14.51 23.86 -0.75
N GLY A 170 14.52 25.13 -0.32
CA GLY A 170 15.37 26.19 -0.91
C GLY A 170 14.77 27.06 -2.03
N LYS A 171 13.45 27.01 -2.29
CA LYS A 171 12.74 27.98 -3.15
C LYS A 171 11.55 28.60 -2.40
N ASN A 172 10.93 29.65 -2.95
CA ASN A 172 9.62 30.13 -2.49
C ASN A 172 8.72 28.91 -2.25
N ARG A 173 8.19 28.78 -1.03
CA ARG A 173 7.49 27.61 -0.50
C ARG A 173 6.17 27.37 -1.24
N GLU A 174 6.23 26.96 -2.50
CA GLU A 174 5.08 26.38 -3.17
C GLU A 174 4.88 24.99 -2.58
N ASN A 175 3.81 24.87 -1.79
CA ASN A 175 3.40 23.61 -1.20
C ASN A 175 2.67 22.81 -2.27
N ASN A 176 3.22 21.67 -2.68
CA ASN A 176 2.46 20.73 -3.47
C ASN A 176 1.58 19.91 -2.54
N ILE A 177 0.27 20.01 -2.69
CA ILE A 177 -0.71 19.30 -1.88
C ILE A 177 -1.37 18.26 -2.74
N PHE A 178 -1.39 17.04 -2.25
CA PHE A 178 -1.88 15.88 -2.98
C PHE A 178 -2.79 15.05 -2.08
N ASP A 179 -3.85 14.52 -2.67
CA ASP A 179 -4.57 13.41 -2.06
C ASP A 179 -3.87 12.10 -2.41
N GLY A 180 -3.84 11.19 -1.43
CA GLY A 180 -3.16 9.93 -1.55
C GLY A 180 -3.51 8.97 -0.43
N PHE A 181 -2.77 7.88 -0.33
CA PHE A 181 -2.94 6.90 0.72
C PHE A 181 -1.64 6.16 1.04
N ILE A 182 -1.60 5.63 2.26
CA ILE A 182 -0.57 4.70 2.72
C ILE A 182 -1.14 3.29 2.58
N ILE A 183 -0.33 2.36 2.04
CA ILE A 183 -0.67 0.93 1.98
C ILE A 183 -0.04 0.22 3.17
N GLU A 184 -0.80 -0.68 3.79
CA GLU A 184 -0.32 -1.56 4.86
C GLU A 184 0.98 -2.27 4.44
N PRO A 185 2.05 -2.16 5.24
CA PRO A 185 3.28 -2.90 4.96
C PRO A 185 3.03 -4.40 4.98
N GLU A 186 3.66 -5.11 4.04
CA GLU A 186 3.48 -6.55 3.84
C GLU A 186 3.71 -7.38 5.11
N LYS A 187 4.69 -6.99 5.92
CA LYS A 187 4.94 -7.65 7.21
C LYS A 187 3.78 -7.46 8.18
N GLU A 188 3.22 -6.27 8.25
CA GLU A 188 2.09 -5.97 9.14
C GLU A 188 0.81 -6.67 8.69
N LEU A 189 0.60 -6.81 7.37
CA LEU A 189 -0.44 -7.69 6.83
C LEU A 189 -0.27 -9.12 7.36
N ALA A 190 0.96 -9.67 7.28
CA ALA A 190 1.24 -11.02 7.75
C ALA A 190 1.03 -11.15 9.26
N ASP A 191 1.54 -10.20 10.05
CA ASP A 191 1.40 -10.18 11.50
C ASP A 191 -0.07 -10.10 11.93
N ARG A 192 -0.87 -9.25 11.27
CA ARG A 192 -2.33 -9.15 11.49
C ARG A 192 -3.07 -10.46 11.15
N MET A 193 -2.58 -11.18 10.14
CA MET A 193 -3.10 -12.50 9.76
C MET A 193 -2.50 -13.64 10.61
N GLN A 194 -1.70 -13.33 11.64
CA GLN A 194 -0.96 -14.30 12.46
C GLN A 194 -0.11 -15.26 11.62
N GLY A 195 0.34 -14.78 10.46
CA GLY A 195 0.99 -15.55 9.42
C GLY A 195 2.36 -15.02 9.07
N GLN A 196 2.93 -15.59 8.01
CA GLN A 196 4.24 -15.24 7.50
C GLN A 196 4.23 -15.15 5.98
N ILE A 197 5.02 -14.23 5.44
CA ILE A 197 5.27 -14.18 4.01
C ILE A 197 6.42 -15.12 3.68
N PRO A 198 6.19 -16.23 2.96
CA PRO A 198 7.25 -17.11 2.55
C PRO A 198 8.18 -16.37 1.56
N LYS A 199 9.49 -16.54 1.72
CA LYS A 199 10.48 -16.03 0.75
C LYS A 199 10.39 -16.87 -0.53
N ARG A 200 9.70 -16.35 -1.53
CA ARG A 200 9.59 -16.96 -2.86
C ARG A 200 9.22 -15.91 -3.91
N GLU A 201 9.64 -16.15 -5.14
CA GLU A 201 9.31 -15.31 -6.30
C GLU A 201 8.25 -15.96 -7.19
N THR A 202 8.02 -17.26 -7.04
CA THR A 202 7.04 -18.00 -7.83
C THR A 202 6.08 -18.79 -6.95
N CYS A 203 4.88 -19.03 -7.47
CA CYS A 203 3.87 -19.84 -6.81
C CYS A 203 3.03 -20.61 -7.82
N SER A 204 3.05 -21.94 -7.74
CA SER A 204 2.00 -22.76 -8.34
C SER A 204 0.64 -22.48 -7.70
N VAL A 205 -0.38 -22.43 -8.53
CA VAL A 205 -1.78 -22.32 -8.12
C VAL A 205 -2.27 -23.48 -7.26
N LEU A 206 -1.60 -24.64 -7.33
CA LEU A 206 -1.92 -25.77 -6.45
C LEU A 206 -1.49 -25.52 -5.00
N MET A 207 -0.62 -24.54 -4.76
CA MET A 207 -0.15 -24.14 -3.43
C MET A 207 -0.98 -23.04 -2.79
N VAL A 208 -2.01 -22.51 -3.46
CA VAL A 208 -2.92 -21.53 -2.86
C VAL A 208 -4.22 -22.18 -2.41
N GLU A 209 -4.84 -21.62 -1.37
CA GLU A 209 -6.16 -22.05 -0.90
C GLU A 209 -7.23 -21.74 -1.94
N ARG A 210 -7.88 -22.79 -2.45
CA ARG A 210 -8.77 -22.69 -3.61
C ARG A 210 -9.98 -21.79 -3.37
N PRO A 211 -10.69 -21.85 -2.22
CA PRO A 211 -11.80 -20.93 -1.96
C PRO A 211 -11.36 -19.46 -1.93
N GLN A 212 -10.21 -19.17 -1.32
CA GLN A 212 -9.67 -17.79 -1.24
C GLN A 212 -9.21 -17.29 -2.60
N PHE A 213 -8.56 -18.16 -3.39
CA PHE A 213 -8.19 -17.87 -4.76
C PHE A 213 -9.41 -17.58 -5.64
N ASN A 214 -10.47 -18.39 -5.57
CA ASN A 214 -11.68 -18.19 -6.36
C ASN A 214 -12.36 -16.86 -6.02
N ARG A 215 -12.52 -16.55 -4.72
CA ARG A 215 -13.03 -15.24 -4.26
C ARG A 215 -12.20 -14.09 -4.80
N MET A 216 -10.88 -14.19 -4.70
CA MET A 216 -9.96 -13.20 -5.25
C MET A 216 -10.12 -13.04 -6.76
N ALA A 217 -10.23 -14.14 -7.52
CA ALA A 217 -10.35 -14.10 -8.97
C ALA A 217 -11.69 -13.47 -9.42
N VAL A 218 -12.80 -13.76 -8.74
CA VAL A 218 -14.10 -13.10 -8.98
C VAL A 218 -14.03 -11.61 -8.61
N PHE A 219 -13.34 -11.25 -7.53
CA PHE A 219 -13.11 -9.86 -7.18
C PHE A 219 -12.30 -9.11 -8.25
N GLN A 220 -11.20 -9.70 -8.72
CA GLN A 220 -10.40 -9.11 -9.80
C GLN A 220 -11.24 -8.95 -11.07
N TYR A 221 -12.10 -9.91 -11.39
CA TYR A 221 -13.06 -9.79 -12.49
C TYR A 221 -14.07 -8.65 -12.28
N MET A 222 -14.67 -8.54 -11.08
CA MET A 222 -15.62 -7.49 -10.71
C MET A 222 -15.05 -6.09 -11.00
N ILE A 223 -13.79 -5.86 -10.58
CA ILE A 223 -13.10 -4.58 -10.80
C ILE A 223 -12.43 -4.48 -12.19
N GLY A 224 -12.55 -5.49 -13.05
CA GLY A 224 -11.96 -5.50 -14.39
C GLY A 224 -10.43 -5.53 -14.40
N ASN A 225 -9.81 -6.15 -13.39
CA ASN A 225 -8.35 -6.23 -13.28
C ASN A 225 -7.82 -7.52 -13.89
N THR A 226 -7.03 -7.36 -14.94
CA THR A 226 -6.32 -8.44 -15.64
C THR A 226 -4.82 -8.44 -15.37
N ASP A 227 -4.29 -7.45 -14.64
CA ASP A 227 -2.86 -7.29 -14.36
C ASP A 227 -2.48 -8.02 -13.06
N TRP A 228 -2.63 -9.35 -13.02
CA TRP A 228 -2.21 -10.18 -11.88
C TRP A 228 -1.90 -11.61 -12.32
N ALA A 229 -0.97 -12.27 -11.62
CA ALA A 229 -0.67 -13.67 -11.88
C ALA A 229 -0.07 -14.38 -10.66
N VAL A 230 -0.56 -15.59 -10.37
CA VAL A 230 -0.05 -16.40 -9.24
C VAL A 230 1.35 -16.93 -9.52
N ALA A 231 1.62 -17.33 -10.77
CA ALA A 231 2.85 -18.02 -11.16
C ALA A 231 4.12 -17.27 -10.74
N ASN A 232 4.14 -15.95 -10.92
CA ASN A 232 5.24 -15.04 -10.60
C ASN A 232 4.88 -14.03 -9.49
N LEU A 233 3.76 -14.24 -8.79
CA LEU A 233 3.24 -13.33 -7.77
C LEU A 233 3.06 -11.88 -8.24
N HIS A 234 2.74 -11.68 -9.52
CA HIS A 234 2.49 -10.35 -10.08
C HIS A 234 1.23 -9.75 -9.46
N ASN A 235 1.38 -8.57 -8.85
CA ASN A 235 0.32 -7.87 -8.10
C ASN A 235 -0.39 -8.73 -7.04
N LEU A 236 0.34 -9.73 -6.51
CA LEU A 236 -0.12 -10.62 -5.46
C LEU A 236 0.94 -10.78 -4.38
N LYS A 237 0.50 -10.89 -3.13
CA LYS A 237 1.28 -11.51 -2.07
C LYS A 237 0.67 -12.84 -1.70
N VAL A 238 1.49 -13.71 -1.14
CA VAL A 238 1.04 -14.96 -0.53
C VAL A 238 1.39 -14.94 0.94
N VAL A 239 0.45 -15.31 1.79
CA VAL A 239 0.64 -15.38 3.24
C VAL A 239 0.36 -16.82 3.67
N LYS A 240 1.29 -17.41 4.41
CA LYS A 240 1.06 -18.68 5.10
C LYS A 240 0.49 -18.36 6.48
N VAL A 241 -0.75 -18.77 6.73
CA VAL A 241 -1.41 -18.61 8.03
C VAL A 241 -1.67 -19.99 8.67
N PRO A 242 -1.82 -20.09 9.99
CA PRO A 242 -2.04 -21.35 10.70
C PRO A 242 -3.34 -22.06 10.32
N GLU A 243 -4.41 -21.31 10.05
CA GLU A 243 -5.77 -21.83 9.84
C GLU A 243 -5.92 -22.63 8.54
N TYR A 244 -5.02 -22.41 7.58
CA TYR A 244 -5.09 -23.00 6.24
C TYR A 244 -3.86 -23.84 5.96
N HIS A 245 -4.03 -24.95 5.24
CA HIS A 245 -2.90 -25.81 4.87
C HIS A 245 -2.03 -25.18 3.77
N LYS A 246 -2.64 -24.45 2.84
CA LYS A 246 -2.00 -23.78 1.71
C LYS A 246 -1.85 -22.28 1.96
N LEU A 247 -1.32 -21.59 0.96
CA LEU A 247 -1.07 -20.15 1.01
C LEU A 247 -2.34 -19.36 0.69
N ILE A 248 -2.52 -18.22 1.35
CA ILE A 248 -3.59 -17.28 1.04
C ILE A 248 -3.05 -16.25 0.05
N PRO A 249 -3.60 -16.15 -1.17
CA PRO A 249 -3.26 -15.08 -2.08
C PRO A 249 -3.96 -13.79 -1.66
N VAL A 250 -3.22 -12.68 -1.60
CA VAL A 250 -3.72 -11.36 -1.24
C VAL A 250 -3.35 -10.38 -2.36
N PRO A 251 -4.32 -9.90 -3.16
CA PRO A 251 -4.06 -8.98 -4.26
C PRO A 251 -3.75 -7.56 -3.77
N TYR A 252 -2.95 -6.85 -4.55
CA TYR A 252 -2.63 -5.43 -4.35
C TYR A 252 -2.25 -4.79 -5.69
N ASP A 253 -2.04 -3.48 -5.72
CA ASP A 253 -1.76 -2.69 -6.94
C ASP A 253 -2.92 -2.82 -7.95
N PHE A 254 -4.00 -2.09 -7.68
CA PHE A 254 -5.24 -2.15 -8.48
C PHE A 254 -5.32 -1.07 -9.56
N ASP A 255 -4.21 -0.40 -9.86
CA ASP A 255 -4.21 0.76 -10.75
C ASP A 255 -4.51 0.43 -12.21
N TYR A 256 -4.20 -0.80 -12.64
CA TYR A 256 -4.52 -1.34 -13.95
C TYR A 256 -5.96 -1.86 -14.08
N ALA A 257 -6.76 -1.81 -13.02
CA ALA A 257 -8.14 -2.29 -13.05
C ALA A 257 -9.04 -1.42 -13.95
N GLY A 258 -9.95 -2.06 -14.70
CA GLY A 258 -10.98 -1.36 -15.48
C GLY A 258 -11.81 -0.39 -14.65
N MET A 259 -12.08 -0.70 -13.37
CA MET A 259 -12.76 0.22 -12.47
C MET A 259 -11.97 1.52 -12.22
N VAL A 260 -10.63 1.46 -12.23
CA VAL A 260 -9.75 2.63 -12.10
C VAL A 260 -9.68 3.42 -13.41
N ASP A 261 -9.65 2.71 -14.55
CA ASP A 261 -9.62 3.31 -15.89
C ASP A 261 -8.45 4.31 -16.05
N ALA A 262 -7.26 3.89 -15.61
CA ALA A 262 -6.08 4.72 -15.74
C ALA A 262 -5.71 4.89 -17.22
N HIS A 263 -5.43 6.13 -17.64
CA HIS A 263 -5.08 6.46 -19.03
C HIS A 263 -3.82 5.75 -19.56
N TYR A 264 -2.99 5.21 -18.67
CA TYR A 264 -1.81 4.40 -19.01
C TYR A 264 -2.06 2.89 -18.95
N ALA A 265 -3.22 2.45 -18.45
CA ALA A 265 -3.56 1.04 -18.40
C ALA A 265 -4.00 0.57 -19.79
N VAL A 266 -3.31 -0.44 -20.31
CA VAL A 266 -3.56 -1.01 -21.64
C VAL A 266 -3.73 -2.51 -21.47
N PRO A 267 -4.74 -3.13 -22.12
CA PRO A 267 -4.89 -4.57 -22.08
C PRO A 267 -3.66 -5.30 -22.61
N THR A 268 -3.37 -6.46 -22.03
CA THR A 268 -2.39 -7.38 -22.62
C THR A 268 -2.95 -7.93 -23.94
N GLU A 269 -2.14 -7.86 -25.01
CA GLU A 269 -2.55 -8.27 -26.37
C GLU A 269 -3.11 -9.70 -26.43
N SER A 270 -2.63 -10.60 -25.56
CA SER A 270 -3.07 -12.00 -25.51
C SER A 270 -4.50 -12.21 -24.96
N LEU A 271 -5.15 -11.17 -24.43
CA LEU A 271 -6.46 -11.31 -23.76
C LEU A 271 -7.67 -11.07 -24.68
N ASP A 272 -7.43 -10.62 -25.91
CA ASP A 272 -8.45 -10.24 -26.91
C ASP A 272 -9.56 -9.31 -26.36
N ILE A 273 -9.15 -8.32 -25.56
CA ILE A 273 -10.03 -7.24 -25.10
C ILE A 273 -9.51 -5.91 -25.62
N LYS A 274 -10.42 -5.00 -25.99
CA LYS A 274 -10.04 -3.71 -26.61
C LYS A 274 -9.82 -2.60 -25.60
N SER A 275 -10.33 -2.78 -24.39
CA SER A 275 -10.24 -1.82 -23.30
C SER A 275 -10.05 -2.54 -21.97
N VAL A 276 -9.32 -1.93 -21.04
CA VAL A 276 -9.24 -2.42 -19.65
C VAL A 276 -10.60 -2.40 -18.95
N ARG A 277 -11.58 -1.66 -19.49
CA ARG A 277 -12.97 -1.63 -19.04
C ARG A 277 -13.71 -2.93 -19.31
N GLU A 278 -13.28 -3.72 -20.31
CA GLU A 278 -13.86 -5.01 -20.63
C GLU A 278 -13.39 -6.06 -19.63
N ARG A 279 -14.32 -6.70 -18.92
CA ARG A 279 -13.98 -7.70 -17.91
C ARG A 279 -13.53 -8.99 -18.55
N ARG A 280 -12.38 -9.51 -18.09
CA ARG A 280 -11.87 -10.82 -18.49
C ARG A 280 -11.57 -11.66 -17.25
N TYR A 281 -12.21 -12.82 -17.14
CA TYR A 281 -11.95 -13.74 -16.04
C TYR A 281 -10.65 -14.52 -16.30
N LEU A 282 -9.70 -14.42 -15.36
CA LEU A 282 -8.39 -15.10 -15.38
C LEU A 282 -8.26 -16.20 -14.33
N GLY A 283 -9.32 -16.47 -13.55
CA GLY A 283 -9.32 -17.57 -12.59
C GLY A 283 -9.50 -18.94 -13.25
N PHE A 284 -9.47 -19.99 -12.44
CA PHE A 284 -9.75 -21.35 -12.92
C PHE A 284 -11.25 -21.56 -13.14
N SER A 285 -11.55 -22.53 -14.00
CA SER A 285 -12.87 -23.14 -14.00
C SER A 285 -13.21 -23.68 -12.61
N CYS A 286 -14.46 -23.50 -12.24
CA CYS A 286 -15.07 -24.12 -11.07
C CYS A 286 -16.32 -24.90 -11.50
N SER A 287 -16.86 -25.74 -10.61
CA SER A 287 -18.14 -26.39 -10.90
C SER A 287 -19.25 -25.35 -10.98
N GLU A 288 -20.39 -25.68 -11.61
CA GLU A 288 -21.57 -24.79 -11.58
C GLU A 288 -22.02 -24.50 -10.13
N GLU A 289 -21.90 -25.48 -9.23
CA GLU A 289 -22.23 -25.32 -7.82
C GLU A 289 -21.29 -24.32 -7.12
N ASP A 290 -19.99 -24.38 -7.38
CA ASP A 290 -19.03 -23.43 -6.84
C ASP A 290 -19.23 -22.03 -7.43
N ALA A 291 -19.57 -21.94 -8.73
CA ALA A 291 -19.92 -20.68 -9.37
C ALA A 291 -21.18 -20.07 -8.73
N ASP A 292 -22.23 -20.86 -8.51
CA ASP A 292 -23.46 -20.38 -7.85
C ASP A 292 -23.20 -19.88 -6.42
N LYS A 293 -22.34 -20.57 -5.66
CA LYS A 293 -21.93 -20.15 -4.32
C LYS A 293 -21.17 -18.81 -4.35
N LEU A 294 -20.25 -18.64 -5.29
CA LEU A 294 -19.51 -17.38 -5.47
C LEU A 294 -20.45 -16.25 -5.90
N ALA A 295 -21.39 -16.52 -6.81
CA ALA A 295 -22.38 -15.53 -7.22
C ALA A 295 -23.25 -15.09 -6.04
N ALA A 296 -23.76 -16.05 -5.26
CA ALA A 296 -24.55 -15.76 -4.07
C ALA A 296 -23.78 -14.95 -3.03
N GLU A 297 -22.49 -15.25 -2.81
CA GLU A 297 -21.62 -14.48 -1.92
C GLU A 297 -21.52 -13.01 -2.34
N PHE A 298 -21.24 -12.74 -3.62
CA PHE A 298 -21.10 -11.37 -4.12
C PHE A 298 -22.45 -10.63 -4.16
N LEU A 299 -23.54 -11.30 -4.58
CA LEU A 299 -24.89 -10.72 -4.55
C LEU A 299 -25.30 -10.30 -3.15
N ALA A 300 -25.00 -11.11 -2.13
CA ALA A 300 -25.26 -10.78 -0.74
C ALA A 300 -24.50 -9.52 -0.27
N LYS A 301 -23.38 -9.17 -0.93
CA LYS A 301 -22.56 -7.98 -0.67
C LYS A 301 -22.89 -6.78 -1.55
N LYS A 302 -23.77 -6.91 -2.55
CA LYS A 302 -24.12 -5.83 -3.49
C LYS A 302 -24.46 -4.52 -2.78
N GLN A 303 -25.41 -4.55 -1.85
CA GLN A 303 -25.84 -3.35 -1.13
C GLN A 303 -24.71 -2.75 -0.27
N GLU A 304 -23.88 -3.59 0.36
CA GLU A 304 -22.74 -3.13 1.16
C GLU A 304 -21.67 -2.45 0.30
N PHE A 305 -21.35 -3.00 -0.88
CA PHE A 305 -20.42 -2.37 -1.81
C PHE A 305 -20.93 -1.04 -2.36
N LEU A 306 -22.19 -0.99 -2.80
CA LEU A 306 -22.77 0.23 -3.34
C LEU A 306 -22.85 1.31 -2.26
N ALA A 307 -23.23 0.94 -1.03
CA ALA A 307 -23.23 1.86 0.11
C ALA A 307 -21.80 2.37 0.40
N PHE A 308 -20.80 1.48 0.41
CA PHE A 308 -19.40 1.86 0.60
C PHE A 308 -18.92 2.87 -0.45
N CYS A 309 -19.18 2.61 -1.73
CA CYS A 309 -18.77 3.51 -2.82
C CYS A 309 -19.48 4.87 -2.74
N ASN A 310 -20.77 4.89 -2.41
CA ASN A 310 -21.53 6.14 -2.26
C ASN A 310 -21.10 6.95 -1.03
N ALA A 311 -20.72 6.28 0.06
CA ALA A 311 -20.27 6.92 1.29
C ALA A 311 -18.77 7.25 1.31
N PHE A 312 -17.99 6.82 0.29
CA PHE A 312 -16.54 6.95 0.28
C PHE A 312 -16.14 8.44 0.33
N PRO A 313 -15.73 8.95 1.51
CA PRO A 313 -15.71 10.39 1.76
C PRO A 313 -14.59 11.11 1.01
N TRP A 314 -13.58 10.35 0.57
CA TRP A 314 -12.41 10.85 -0.13
C TRP A 314 -12.58 10.86 -1.65
N ALA A 315 -13.68 10.34 -2.20
CA ALA A 315 -13.95 10.42 -3.63
C ALA A 315 -14.80 11.64 -3.98
N GLU A 316 -14.49 12.29 -5.09
CA GLU A 316 -15.40 13.26 -5.71
C GLU A 316 -16.68 12.57 -6.23
N ASP A 317 -17.79 13.30 -6.30
CA ASP A 317 -19.09 12.73 -6.73
C ASP A 317 -19.02 12.09 -8.12
N ARG A 318 -18.19 12.63 -9.03
CA ARG A 318 -17.96 12.03 -10.35
C ARG A 318 -17.29 10.67 -10.23
N THR A 319 -16.23 10.57 -9.43
CA THR A 319 -15.53 9.32 -9.13
C THR A 319 -16.50 8.28 -8.54
N ARG A 320 -17.32 8.67 -7.55
CA ARG A 320 -18.30 7.77 -6.93
C ARG A 320 -19.29 7.21 -7.95
N ARG A 321 -19.90 8.08 -8.78
CA ARG A 321 -20.84 7.65 -9.83
C ARG A 321 -20.21 6.70 -10.86
N SER A 322 -18.97 6.98 -11.25
CA SER A 322 -18.20 6.17 -12.21
C SER A 322 -17.93 4.76 -11.68
N VAL A 323 -17.47 4.66 -10.43
CA VAL A 323 -17.24 3.39 -9.74
C VAL A 323 -18.54 2.62 -9.52
N VAL A 324 -19.58 3.28 -9.00
CA VAL A 324 -20.90 2.67 -8.77
C VAL A 324 -21.47 2.10 -10.06
N LYS A 325 -21.48 2.88 -11.14
CA LYS A 325 -21.96 2.41 -12.45
C LYS A 325 -21.20 1.18 -12.92
N TYR A 326 -19.87 1.17 -12.79
CA TYR A 326 -19.10 0.01 -13.19
C TYR A 326 -19.45 -1.23 -12.36
N LEU A 327 -19.62 -1.09 -11.04
CA LEU A 327 -20.03 -2.21 -10.18
C LEU A 327 -21.46 -2.68 -10.50
N ASP A 328 -22.38 -1.77 -10.80
CA ASP A 328 -23.74 -2.13 -11.20
C ASP A 328 -23.72 -3.01 -12.46
N ASP A 329 -22.92 -2.66 -13.48
CA ASP A 329 -22.75 -3.49 -14.69
C ASP A 329 -22.31 -4.93 -14.32
N PHE A 330 -21.40 -5.11 -13.36
CA PHE A 330 -20.99 -6.44 -12.88
C PHE A 330 -22.15 -7.18 -12.20
N PHE A 331 -22.95 -6.47 -11.40
CA PHE A 331 -24.05 -7.09 -10.69
C PHE A 331 -25.21 -7.48 -11.62
N GLU A 332 -25.45 -6.73 -12.69
CA GLU A 332 -26.38 -7.13 -13.75
C GLU A 332 -25.93 -8.44 -14.43
N GLU A 333 -24.62 -8.60 -14.69
CA GLU A 333 -24.07 -9.87 -15.19
C GLU A 333 -24.24 -11.01 -14.18
N LEU A 334 -24.05 -10.73 -12.88
CA LEU A 334 -24.14 -11.69 -11.78
C LEU A 334 -25.58 -12.18 -11.53
N GLU A 335 -26.56 -11.33 -11.77
CA GLU A 335 -28.00 -11.65 -11.69
C GLU A 335 -28.48 -12.54 -12.84
N ASN A 336 -27.61 -12.85 -13.82
CA ASN A 336 -27.84 -13.85 -14.86
C ASN A 336 -27.00 -15.12 -14.61
N PRO A 337 -27.54 -16.13 -13.88
CA PRO A 337 -26.77 -17.32 -13.49
C PRO A 337 -26.19 -18.08 -14.68
N ARG A 338 -26.86 -18.09 -15.84
CA ARG A 338 -26.34 -18.75 -17.05
C ARG A 338 -25.08 -18.07 -17.56
N GLN A 339 -25.09 -16.74 -17.61
CA GLN A 339 -23.92 -15.96 -18.02
C GLN A 339 -22.78 -16.11 -17.01
N PHE A 340 -23.08 -16.05 -15.72
CA PHE A 340 -22.07 -16.26 -14.69
C PHE A 340 -21.45 -17.66 -14.79
N ARG A 341 -22.25 -18.73 -14.76
CA ARG A 341 -21.73 -20.10 -14.93
C ARG A 341 -20.95 -20.28 -16.23
N TYR A 342 -21.34 -19.61 -17.31
CA TYR A 342 -20.58 -19.63 -18.55
C TYR A 342 -19.18 -19.01 -18.36
N VAL A 343 -19.09 -17.83 -17.74
CA VAL A 343 -17.81 -17.12 -17.50
C VAL A 343 -16.90 -17.90 -16.53
N PHE A 344 -17.45 -18.45 -15.45
CA PHE A 344 -16.68 -19.03 -14.33
C PHE A 344 -16.59 -20.56 -14.37
N GLY A 345 -17.52 -21.24 -15.04
CA GLY A 345 -17.59 -22.70 -15.17
C GLY A 345 -16.78 -23.24 -16.35
N ASN A 346 -16.71 -22.51 -17.46
CA ASN A 346 -16.02 -22.99 -18.68
C ASN A 346 -14.54 -22.60 -18.76
N GLY A 347 -13.97 -21.98 -17.71
CA GLY A 347 -12.54 -21.63 -17.55
C GLY A 347 -11.73 -21.59 -18.84
N ILE A 348 -11.41 -20.36 -19.28
CA ILE A 348 -10.89 -19.99 -20.61
C ILE A 348 -12.01 -19.90 -21.66
N ASN A 349 -12.65 -18.73 -21.74
CA ASN A 349 -13.36 -18.34 -22.96
C ASN A 349 -12.35 -18.29 -24.12
N HIS A 350 -12.48 -19.23 -25.06
CA HIS A 350 -12.02 -19.09 -26.44
C HIS A 350 -13.10 -18.37 -27.24
N LYS A 351 -12.77 -17.22 -27.80
CA LYS A 351 -12.47 -17.09 -29.23
C LYS A 351 -11.62 -15.86 -29.44
#